data_AF-A0A161UBI4-F1
#
_entry.id   AF-A0A161UBI4-F1
#
_cell.length_a   1.000
_cell.length_b   1.000
_cell.length_c   1.000
_cell.angle_alpha   90.00
_cell.angle_beta   90.00
_cell.angle_gamma   90.00
#
_symmetry.space_group_name_H-M   'P 1'
#
loop_
_entity.id
_entity.type
_entity.pdbx_description
1 polymer ?
#
loop_
_entity_poly.entity_id
_entity_poly.type
_entity_poly.pdbx_seq_one_letter_code
_entity_poly.pdbx_strand_id
1 'polypeptide(L)'
;MTTIIRAGSAHDFLALVPALVGYRPARSVLCVAFSGNRTGGVLRHDLPADPESADALVSTMVGTMCRLAEADAVVPIVYTDREFAEDGGMPHRDLLEAIVRRAEEAGFLVRDALCVAADAWGSLLDDDLPSGGRELSLVAESALAARAEEHGPVADSPSTLARLPEPDPLVSGEIARLLGELDSPVDGADEVVECERRRAALDELERELGDALDPVVAAEQLARGEIASPAGLAWLVHLLDRPMFRDAVLLQVAFGAVIGELALDSAEDAALRARDADASLEELMRREFDEADAESVDAFLTRLLLGQAAARPERRRIERALETLTVATANAPVSHRAGALCVAAWLSWALGRGSAAGALIELALESDAEHGMSQVLARLFGSGTLPEWAFQPPADAAWERRTGQ
;
A
#
# COMPACT_ATOMS: atom_id res chain seq x y z
N MET A 1 -4.32 -21.07 -4.95
CA MET A 1 -4.66 -21.90 -3.77
C MET A 1 -4.63 -21.00 -2.56
N THR A 2 -5.77 -20.78 -1.93
CA THR A 2 -5.90 -20.02 -0.68
C THR A 2 -5.70 -20.98 0.48
N THR A 3 -4.62 -20.81 1.27
CA THR A 3 -4.42 -21.62 2.47
C THR A 3 -5.43 -21.20 3.54
N ILE A 4 -6.16 -22.16 4.11
CA ILE A 4 -7.10 -21.92 5.21
C ILE A 4 -6.45 -22.43 6.49
N ILE A 5 -6.16 -21.52 7.42
CA ILE A 5 -5.68 -21.84 8.78
C ILE A 5 -6.84 -21.59 9.76
N ARG A 6 -7.13 -22.55 10.62
CA ARG A 6 -8.23 -22.47 11.61
C ARG A 6 -7.67 -22.29 13.01
N ALA A 7 -8.05 -21.22 13.70
CA ALA A 7 -7.79 -21.04 15.12
C ALA A 7 -8.89 -21.73 15.94
N GLY A 8 -8.48 -22.51 16.95
CA GLY A 8 -9.40 -23.19 17.87
C GLY A 8 -9.61 -22.44 19.20
N SER A 9 -8.80 -21.42 19.46
CA SER A 9 -8.77 -20.67 20.72
C SER A 9 -8.32 -19.21 20.49
N ALA A 10 -8.48 -18.34 21.50
CA ALA A 10 -8.09 -16.93 21.41
C ALA A 10 -6.57 -16.73 21.19
N HIS A 11 -5.71 -17.49 21.90
CA HIS A 11 -4.26 -17.38 21.73
C HIS A 11 -3.80 -17.88 20.35
N ASP A 12 -4.41 -18.96 19.86
CA ASP A 12 -4.18 -19.45 18.49
C ASP A 12 -4.57 -18.41 17.44
N PHE A 13 -5.66 -17.67 17.69
CA PHE A 13 -6.07 -16.58 16.81
C PHE A 13 -5.08 -15.42 16.85
N LEU A 14 -4.66 -14.97 18.04
CA LEU A 14 -3.64 -13.94 18.22
C LEU A 14 -2.32 -14.30 17.52
N ALA A 15 -1.93 -15.58 17.54
CA ALA A 15 -0.74 -16.08 16.85
C ALA A 15 -0.80 -15.91 15.31
N LEU A 16 -2.00 -15.85 14.74
CA LEU A 16 -2.21 -15.66 13.30
C LEU A 16 -2.31 -14.19 12.87
N VAL A 17 -2.65 -13.28 13.79
CA VAL A 17 -2.87 -11.86 13.47
C VAL A 17 -1.66 -11.22 12.77
N PRO A 18 -0.40 -11.45 13.18
CA PRO A 18 0.75 -10.85 12.52
C PRO A 18 0.87 -11.25 11.04
N ALA A 19 0.55 -12.50 10.70
CA ALA A 19 0.53 -12.94 9.30
C ALA A 19 -0.66 -12.40 8.52
N LEU A 20 -1.81 -12.17 9.17
CA LEU A 20 -2.97 -11.53 8.54
C LEU A 20 -2.66 -10.09 8.11
N VAL A 21 -1.92 -9.33 8.93
CA VAL A 21 -1.59 -7.92 8.62
C VAL A 21 -0.22 -7.76 7.95
N GLY A 22 0.63 -8.79 7.97
CA GLY A 22 1.97 -8.80 7.38
C GLY A 22 3.06 -8.19 8.26
N TYR A 23 2.75 -7.78 9.49
CA TYR A 23 3.68 -7.23 10.46
C TYR A 23 3.25 -7.54 11.90
N ARG A 24 4.14 -7.37 12.88
CA ARG A 24 3.80 -7.48 14.31
C ARG A 24 3.14 -6.18 14.79
N PRO A 25 1.84 -6.17 15.17
CA PRO A 25 1.19 -4.95 15.60
C PRO A 25 1.71 -4.47 16.95
N ALA A 26 1.77 -3.14 17.11
CA ALA A 26 2.14 -2.49 18.36
C ALA A 26 1.42 -1.13 18.45
N ARG A 27 1.05 -0.73 19.68
CA ARG A 27 0.36 0.55 19.97
C ARG A 27 -0.79 0.85 19.01
N SER A 28 -1.63 -0.15 18.76
CA SER A 28 -2.70 -0.06 17.77
C SER A 28 -3.94 -0.82 18.19
N VAL A 29 -5.08 -0.40 17.67
CA VAL A 29 -6.31 -1.20 17.69
C VAL A 29 -6.54 -1.80 16.30
N LEU A 30 -6.82 -3.10 16.26
CA LEU A 30 -7.25 -3.81 15.07
C LEU A 30 -8.70 -4.26 15.21
N CYS A 31 -9.39 -4.39 14.09
CA CYS A 31 -10.68 -5.05 14.01
C CYS A 31 -10.64 -6.03 12.85
N VAL A 32 -10.70 -7.33 13.17
CA VAL A 32 -10.72 -8.39 12.17
C VAL A 32 -12.16 -8.69 11.80
N ALA A 33 -12.51 -8.48 10.53
CA ALA A 33 -13.82 -8.79 9.97
C ALA A 33 -13.91 -10.26 9.58
N PHE A 34 -15.09 -10.86 9.73
CA PHE A 34 -15.37 -12.22 9.29
C PHE A 34 -16.63 -12.30 8.44
N SER A 35 -16.58 -13.17 7.44
CA SER A 35 -17.73 -13.61 6.64
C SER A 35 -17.87 -15.12 6.84
N GLY A 36 -18.83 -15.54 7.65
CA GLY A 36 -18.84 -16.89 8.21
C GLY A 36 -17.50 -17.20 8.89
N ASN A 37 -16.89 -18.34 8.58
CA ASN A 37 -15.65 -18.77 9.26
C ASN A 37 -14.35 -18.23 8.61
N ARG A 38 -14.45 -17.26 7.70
CA ARG A 38 -13.28 -16.71 6.98
C ARG A 38 -13.07 -15.26 7.36
N THR A 39 -11.81 -14.86 7.52
CA THR A 39 -11.43 -13.45 7.70
C THR A 39 -11.67 -12.69 6.39
N GLY A 40 -12.48 -11.63 6.43
CA GLY A 40 -12.82 -10.78 5.29
C GLY A 40 -11.89 -9.57 5.13
N GLY A 41 -11.23 -9.14 6.20
CA GLY A 41 -10.30 -8.02 6.20
C GLY A 41 -9.86 -7.65 7.61
N VAL A 42 -8.83 -6.82 7.72
CA VAL A 42 -8.37 -6.28 9.00
C VAL A 42 -8.31 -4.76 8.88
N LEU A 43 -9.02 -4.06 9.74
CA LEU A 43 -8.90 -2.62 9.90
C LEU A 43 -7.93 -2.33 11.05
N ARG A 44 -7.02 -1.37 10.89
CA ARG A 44 -6.05 -0.99 11.91
C ARG A 44 -6.03 0.53 12.07
N HIS A 45 -5.99 0.97 13.32
CA HIS A 45 -5.78 2.36 13.70
C HIS A 45 -4.75 2.45 14.82
N ASP A 46 -4.06 3.59 14.92
CA ASP A 46 -3.26 3.92 16.10
C ASP A 46 -4.16 4.04 17.34
N LEU A 47 -3.60 3.78 18.52
CA LEU A 47 -4.34 3.98 19.76
C LEU A 47 -4.65 5.47 19.97
N PRO A 48 -5.87 5.81 20.45
CA PRO A 48 -6.25 7.18 20.71
C PRO A 48 -5.41 7.78 21.84
N ALA A 49 -5.03 9.06 21.70
CA ALA A 49 -4.26 9.79 22.71
C ALA A 49 -5.14 10.27 23.88
N ASP A 50 -6.43 10.46 23.63
CA ASP A 50 -7.41 11.00 24.57
C ASP A 50 -8.83 10.40 24.35
N PRO A 51 -9.75 10.54 25.31
CA PRO A 51 -11.10 9.97 25.21
C PRO A 51 -11.96 10.50 24.04
N GLU A 52 -11.81 11.76 23.63
CA GLU A 52 -12.61 12.34 22.54
C GLU A 52 -12.20 11.70 21.20
N SER A 53 -10.89 11.53 21.00
CA SER A 53 -10.35 10.80 19.85
C SER A 53 -10.76 9.31 19.85
N ALA A 54 -11.02 8.72 21.02
CA ALA A 54 -11.50 7.33 21.14
C ALA A 54 -12.92 7.15 20.58
N ASP A 55 -13.87 8.04 20.89
CA ASP A 55 -15.25 7.95 20.39
C ASP A 55 -15.34 8.13 18.87
N ALA A 56 -14.56 9.08 18.33
CA ALA A 56 -14.45 9.29 16.89
C ALA A 56 -13.85 8.07 16.19
N LEU A 57 -12.81 7.47 16.79
CA LEU A 57 -12.18 6.25 16.31
C LEU A 57 -13.16 5.07 16.27
N VAL A 58 -13.88 4.81 17.37
CA VAL A 58 -14.88 3.74 17.45
C VAL A 58 -15.93 3.88 16.36
N SER A 59 -16.46 5.10 16.18
CA SER A 59 -17.48 5.39 15.16
C SER A 59 -16.94 5.16 13.74
N THR A 60 -15.71 5.60 13.47
CA THR A 60 -15.04 5.43 12.18
C THR A 60 -14.76 3.96 11.88
N MET A 61 -14.29 3.20 12.86
CA MET A 61 -14.00 1.78 12.73
C MET A 61 -15.27 0.99 12.40
N VAL A 62 -16.32 1.12 13.22
CA VAL A 62 -17.57 0.39 13.00
C VAL A 62 -18.24 0.83 11.69
N GLY A 63 -18.26 2.13 11.39
CA GLY A 63 -18.80 2.63 10.12
C GLY A 63 -18.07 2.09 8.90
N THR A 64 -16.75 1.94 8.98
CA THR A 64 -15.94 1.30 7.93
C THR A 64 -16.28 -0.18 7.78
N MET A 65 -16.45 -0.90 8.89
CA MET A 65 -16.82 -2.32 8.89
C MET A 65 -18.20 -2.55 8.27
N CYS A 66 -19.16 -1.65 8.48
CA CYS A 66 -20.49 -1.73 7.85
C CYS A 66 -20.46 -1.67 6.32
N ARG A 67 -19.36 -1.20 5.71
CA ARG A 67 -19.20 -1.22 4.24
C ARG A 67 -18.77 -2.58 3.71
N LEU A 68 -18.32 -3.50 4.57
CA LEU A 68 -17.98 -4.87 4.19
C LEU A 68 -19.27 -5.69 4.09
N ALA A 69 -19.88 -5.71 2.90
CA ALA A 69 -21.21 -6.28 2.68
C ALA A 69 -21.39 -7.74 3.12
N GLU A 70 -20.31 -8.52 3.18
CA GLU A 70 -20.33 -9.93 3.59
C GLU A 70 -19.91 -10.13 5.06
N ALA A 71 -19.52 -9.08 5.79
CA ALA A 71 -19.06 -9.22 7.17
C ALA A 71 -20.24 -9.41 8.13
N ASP A 72 -20.20 -10.51 8.89
CA ASP A 72 -21.23 -10.87 9.89
C ASP A 72 -20.69 -10.84 11.33
N ALA A 73 -19.37 -10.86 11.50
CA ALA A 73 -18.74 -10.93 12.79
C ALA A 73 -17.41 -10.17 12.83
N VAL A 74 -17.00 -9.79 14.03
CA VAL A 74 -15.77 -9.04 14.29
C VAL A 74 -15.01 -9.56 15.50
N VAL A 75 -13.70 -9.35 15.50
CA VAL A 75 -12.84 -9.46 16.69
C VAL A 75 -11.98 -8.20 16.80
N PRO A 76 -12.32 -7.25 17.70
CA PRO A 76 -11.42 -6.15 18.05
C PRO A 76 -10.24 -6.64 18.89
N ILE A 77 -9.06 -6.07 18.65
CA ILE A 77 -7.81 -6.42 19.33
C ILE A 77 -7.02 -5.14 19.62
N VAL A 78 -6.68 -4.90 20.88
CA VAL A 78 -5.76 -3.82 21.28
C VAL A 78 -4.36 -4.40 21.48
N TYR A 79 -3.36 -3.76 20.87
CA TYR A 79 -1.93 -3.99 21.15
C TYR A 79 -1.36 -2.75 21.81
N THR A 80 -0.76 -2.89 22.99
CA THR A 80 -0.27 -1.75 23.80
C THR A 80 1.02 -2.11 24.53
N ASP A 81 1.81 -1.08 24.86
CA ASP A 81 3.02 -1.23 25.67
C ASP A 81 2.74 -1.12 27.18
N ARG A 82 1.47 -0.89 27.56
CA ARG A 82 1.03 -0.93 28.97
C ARG A 82 1.04 -2.35 29.51
N GLU A 83 1.06 -2.50 30.82
CA GLU A 83 1.10 -3.78 31.52
C GLU A 83 -0.17 -4.03 32.34
N PHE A 84 -0.63 -5.29 32.39
CA PHE A 84 -1.72 -5.71 33.29
C PHE A 84 -1.35 -5.50 34.75
N ALA A 85 -0.09 -5.81 35.11
CA ALA A 85 0.40 -5.68 36.47
C ALA A 85 0.35 -4.23 36.99
N GLU A 86 0.72 -3.26 36.15
CA GLU A 86 0.71 -1.83 36.50
C GLU A 86 -0.71 -1.24 36.52
N ASP A 87 -1.56 -1.62 35.56
CA ASP A 87 -2.93 -1.12 35.45
C ASP A 87 -3.91 -1.80 36.43
N GLY A 88 -3.48 -2.88 37.10
CA GLY A 88 -4.32 -3.66 38.01
C GLY A 88 -5.44 -4.45 37.29
N GLY A 89 -5.29 -4.70 35.99
CA GLY A 89 -6.27 -5.33 35.12
C GLY A 89 -5.99 -5.06 33.65
N MET A 90 -6.93 -5.42 32.77
CA MET A 90 -6.77 -5.27 31.32
C MET A 90 -6.60 -3.80 30.90
N PRO A 91 -5.47 -3.42 30.26
CA PRO A 91 -5.29 -2.10 29.69
C PRO A 91 -6.32 -1.81 28.58
N HIS A 92 -6.75 -0.55 28.48
CA HIS A 92 -7.70 -0.08 27.45
C HIS A 92 -9.05 -0.85 27.42
N ARG A 93 -9.47 -1.43 28.55
CA ARG A 93 -10.77 -2.09 28.69
C ARG A 93 -11.93 -1.23 28.17
N ASP A 94 -12.02 0.03 28.59
CA ASP A 94 -13.11 0.94 28.21
C ASP A 94 -13.20 1.15 26.68
N LEU A 95 -12.05 1.20 26.00
CA LEU A 95 -12.00 1.32 24.53
C LEU A 95 -12.52 0.05 23.87
N LEU A 96 -12.08 -1.13 24.32
CA LEU A 96 -12.59 -2.40 23.81
C LEU A 96 -14.10 -2.54 24.04
N GLU A 97 -14.59 -2.22 25.25
CA GLU A 97 -16.01 -2.23 25.59
C GLU A 97 -16.82 -1.28 24.69
N ALA A 98 -16.30 -0.09 24.41
CA ALA A 98 -16.93 0.85 23.48
C ALA A 98 -17.02 0.30 22.04
N ILE A 99 -15.96 -0.36 21.55
CA ILE A 99 -15.95 -1.00 20.23
C ILE A 99 -16.95 -2.16 20.19
N VAL A 100 -16.95 -3.03 21.19
CA VAL A 100 -17.86 -4.18 21.30
C VAL A 100 -19.31 -3.70 21.25
N ARG A 101 -19.68 -2.79 22.14
CA ARG A 101 -21.04 -2.22 22.20
C ARG A 101 -21.45 -1.64 20.85
N ARG A 102 -20.60 -0.84 20.23
CA ARG A 102 -20.92 -0.17 18.96
C ARG A 102 -21.03 -1.17 17.79
N ALA A 103 -20.20 -2.20 17.77
CA ALA A 103 -20.26 -3.26 16.76
C ALA A 103 -21.54 -4.09 16.89
N GLU A 104 -21.94 -4.45 18.11
CA GLU A 104 -23.20 -5.16 18.38
C GLU A 104 -24.42 -4.32 18.02
N GLU A 105 -24.43 -3.02 18.36
CA GLU A 105 -25.48 -2.07 17.95
C GLU A 105 -25.60 -1.98 16.41
N ALA A 106 -24.50 -2.16 15.68
CA ALA A 106 -24.47 -2.18 14.22
C ALA A 106 -24.86 -3.55 13.63
N GLY A 107 -25.08 -4.57 14.47
CA GLY A 107 -25.54 -5.90 14.06
C GLY A 107 -24.44 -6.94 13.84
N PHE A 108 -23.18 -6.64 14.19
CA PHE A 108 -22.10 -7.62 14.12
C PHE A 108 -22.13 -8.57 15.32
N LEU A 109 -21.82 -9.85 15.08
CA LEU A 109 -21.43 -10.77 16.15
C LEU A 109 -20.00 -10.45 16.60
N VAL A 110 -19.81 -10.05 17.85
CA VAL A 110 -18.47 -9.95 18.44
C VAL A 110 -18.06 -11.34 18.94
N ARG A 111 -17.11 -11.98 18.26
CA ARG A 111 -16.66 -13.35 18.62
C ARG A 111 -15.77 -13.37 19.83
N ASP A 112 -14.97 -12.32 19.97
CA ASP A 112 -14.05 -12.09 21.07
C ASP A 112 -13.65 -10.61 21.06
N ALA A 113 -13.06 -10.12 22.14
CA ALA A 113 -12.45 -8.81 22.22
C ALA A 113 -11.16 -8.92 23.03
N LEU A 114 -10.03 -8.67 22.39
CA LEU A 114 -8.73 -9.12 22.89
C LEU A 114 -7.80 -7.94 23.23
N CYS A 115 -6.95 -8.11 24.24
CA CYS A 115 -5.88 -7.19 24.57
C CYS A 115 -4.55 -7.96 24.61
N VAL A 116 -3.53 -7.42 23.94
CA VAL A 116 -2.13 -7.85 24.01
C VAL A 116 -1.33 -6.69 24.58
N ALA A 117 -0.90 -6.86 25.82
CA ALA A 117 -0.10 -5.91 26.60
C ALA A 117 1.39 -6.33 26.58
N ALA A 118 2.26 -5.55 27.24
CA ALA A 118 3.68 -5.84 27.30
C ALA A 118 4.01 -7.12 28.12
N ASP A 119 3.21 -7.43 29.14
CA ASP A 119 3.43 -8.53 30.09
C ASP A 119 2.48 -9.72 29.90
N ALA A 120 1.29 -9.49 29.33
CA ALA A 120 0.23 -10.50 29.24
C ALA A 120 -0.74 -10.26 28.08
N TRP A 121 -1.62 -11.23 27.82
CA TRP A 121 -2.79 -11.04 26.96
C TRP A 121 -4.08 -11.43 27.69
N GLY A 122 -5.23 -11.02 27.17
CA GLY A 122 -6.52 -11.42 27.73
C GLY A 122 -7.68 -11.23 26.77
N SER A 123 -8.76 -11.96 27.04
CA SER A 123 -10.07 -11.75 26.41
C SER A 123 -10.97 -10.98 27.37
N LEU A 124 -11.66 -9.96 26.84
CA LEU A 124 -12.67 -9.19 27.55
C LEU A 124 -13.90 -10.03 27.88
N LEU A 125 -14.17 -11.07 27.07
CA LEU A 125 -15.33 -11.96 27.21
C LEU A 125 -15.02 -13.19 28.07
N ASP A 126 -13.82 -13.27 28.64
CA ASP A 126 -13.39 -14.32 29.56
C ASP A 126 -13.60 -13.88 31.01
N ASP A 127 -14.70 -14.34 31.61
CA ASP A 127 -15.07 -14.04 33.00
C ASP A 127 -14.02 -14.52 34.02
N ASP A 128 -13.19 -15.50 33.64
CA ASP A 128 -12.13 -16.10 34.47
C ASP A 128 -10.73 -15.51 34.18
N LEU A 129 -10.67 -14.36 33.49
CA LEU A 129 -9.39 -13.68 33.20
C LEU A 129 -8.67 -13.27 34.50
N PRO A 130 -7.42 -13.74 34.74
CA PRO A 130 -6.64 -13.29 35.88
C PRO A 130 -6.36 -11.78 35.82
N SER A 131 -6.24 -11.11 36.97
CA SER A 131 -5.91 -9.68 37.01
C SER A 131 -4.56 -9.34 36.39
N GLY A 132 -3.61 -10.27 36.41
CA GLY A 132 -2.32 -10.18 35.72
C GLY A 132 -2.36 -10.65 34.25
N GLY A 133 -3.54 -10.95 33.70
CA GLY A 133 -3.69 -11.52 32.37
C GLY A 133 -3.20 -12.96 32.23
N ARG A 134 -3.15 -13.45 31.00
CA ARG A 134 -2.64 -14.77 30.60
C ARG A 134 -1.24 -14.62 29.99
N GLU A 135 -0.40 -15.63 30.16
CA GLU A 135 0.99 -15.59 29.70
C GLU A 135 1.10 -15.46 28.17
N LEU A 136 1.99 -14.57 27.71
CA LEU A 136 2.28 -14.35 26.28
C LEU A 136 2.94 -15.57 25.59
N SER A 137 3.59 -16.44 26.37
CA SER A 137 4.16 -17.71 25.90
C SER A 137 3.14 -18.56 25.16
N LEU A 138 1.87 -18.56 25.59
CA LEU A 138 0.79 -19.29 24.91
C LEU A 138 0.56 -18.85 23.46
N VAL A 139 0.74 -17.56 23.18
CA VAL A 139 0.62 -17.01 21.82
C VAL A 139 1.89 -17.32 21.03
N ALA A 140 3.07 -17.08 21.63
CA ALA A 140 4.36 -17.26 20.98
C ALA A 140 4.65 -18.74 20.62
N GLU A 141 4.22 -19.67 21.48
CA GLU A 141 4.44 -21.12 21.32
C GLU A 141 3.30 -21.82 20.56
N SER A 142 2.29 -21.08 20.09
CA SER A 142 1.21 -21.67 19.28
C SER A 142 1.78 -22.30 18.01
N ALA A 143 1.39 -23.55 17.74
CA ALA A 143 1.75 -24.24 16.50
C ALA A 143 1.27 -23.51 15.24
N LEU A 144 0.28 -22.61 15.37
CA LEU A 144 -0.20 -21.80 14.25
C LEU A 144 0.72 -20.64 13.90
N ALA A 145 1.52 -20.12 14.84
CA ALA A 145 2.52 -19.09 14.56
C ALA A 145 3.56 -19.59 13.54
N ALA A 146 4.11 -20.79 13.78
CA ALA A 146 5.08 -21.41 12.88
C ALA A 146 4.51 -21.66 11.47
N ARG A 147 3.24 -22.08 11.38
CA ARG A 147 2.56 -22.30 10.08
C ARG A 147 2.28 -21.00 9.33
N ALA A 148 2.06 -19.90 10.05
CA ALA A 148 1.93 -18.57 9.46
C ALA A 148 3.26 -18.11 8.85
N GLU A 149 4.39 -18.35 9.53
CA GLU A 149 5.73 -18.00 9.03
C GLU A 149 6.13 -18.79 7.77
N GLU A 150 5.63 -20.02 7.58
CA GLU A 150 5.80 -20.77 6.32
C GLU A 150 5.25 -20.04 5.08
N HIS A 151 4.34 -19.08 5.27
CA HIS A 151 3.72 -18.31 4.19
C HIS A 151 4.46 -17.00 3.87
N GLY A 152 5.56 -16.71 4.57
CA GLY A 152 6.42 -15.56 4.33
C GLY A 152 6.83 -14.86 5.63
N PRO A 153 7.93 -14.07 5.59
CA PRO A 153 8.38 -13.32 6.75
C PRO A 153 7.34 -12.27 7.15
N VAL A 154 7.13 -12.12 8.46
CA VAL A 154 6.33 -11.06 9.06
C VAL A 154 7.26 -9.92 9.45
N ALA A 155 6.96 -8.70 9.01
CA ALA A 155 7.76 -7.53 9.37
C ALA A 155 7.63 -7.18 10.86
N ASP A 156 8.66 -6.61 11.47
CA ASP A 156 8.59 -6.23 12.88
C ASP A 156 7.62 -5.08 13.16
N SER A 157 7.38 -4.22 12.18
CA SER A 157 6.49 -3.06 12.30
C SER A 157 5.99 -2.61 10.93
N PRO A 158 4.96 -1.74 10.87
CA PRO A 158 4.58 -1.08 9.62
C PRO A 158 5.72 -0.25 9.01
N SER A 159 6.57 0.36 9.84
CA SER A 159 7.69 1.17 9.34
C SER A 159 8.77 0.32 8.69
N THR A 160 8.95 -0.94 9.11
CA THR A 160 9.85 -1.89 8.43
C THR A 160 9.43 -2.13 6.98
N LEU A 161 8.12 -2.08 6.67
CA LEU A 161 7.63 -2.22 5.29
C LEU A 161 7.95 -1.00 4.40
N ALA A 162 8.33 0.13 4.99
CA ALA A 162 8.73 1.34 4.29
C ALA A 162 10.25 1.57 4.29
N ARG A 163 11.04 0.69 4.94
CA ARG A 163 12.50 0.83 5.01
C ARG A 163 13.12 0.47 3.66
N LEU A 164 13.95 1.37 3.17
CA LEU A 164 14.83 1.12 2.04
C LEU A 164 16.04 0.27 2.50
N PRO A 165 16.51 -0.69 1.68
CA PRO A 165 17.75 -1.40 1.96
C PRO A 165 18.98 -0.47 1.95
N GLU A 166 20.11 -0.94 2.49
CA GLU A 166 21.38 -0.23 2.33
C GLU A 166 21.80 -0.23 0.85
N PRO A 167 22.23 0.92 0.29
CA PRO A 167 22.65 0.99 -1.10
C PRO A 167 23.96 0.24 -1.33
N ASP A 168 24.07 -0.43 -2.47
CA ASP A 168 25.32 -0.99 -2.97
C ASP A 168 26.09 0.10 -3.72
N PRO A 169 27.31 0.47 -3.28
CA PRO A 169 28.06 1.57 -3.91
C PRO A 169 28.32 1.39 -5.41
N LEU A 170 28.47 0.16 -5.91
CA LEU A 170 28.69 -0.10 -7.33
C LEU A 170 27.41 0.09 -8.14
N VAL A 171 26.30 -0.45 -7.64
CA VAL A 171 24.98 -0.31 -8.26
C VAL A 171 24.55 1.16 -8.24
N SER A 172 24.68 1.84 -7.10
CA SER A 172 24.40 3.27 -6.97
C SER A 172 25.23 4.13 -7.91
N GLY A 173 26.53 3.84 -8.06
CA GLY A 173 27.41 4.59 -8.96
C GLY A 173 26.95 4.50 -10.41
N GLU A 174 26.55 3.31 -10.84
CA GLU A 174 26.09 3.07 -12.22
C GLU A 174 24.72 3.71 -12.48
N ILE A 175 23.77 3.59 -11.54
CA ILE A 175 22.46 4.26 -11.66
C ILE A 175 22.64 5.78 -11.73
N ALA A 176 23.49 6.36 -10.87
CA ALA A 176 23.74 7.80 -10.87
C ALA A 176 24.37 8.28 -12.19
N ARG A 177 25.28 7.50 -12.77
CA ARG A 177 25.90 7.78 -14.07
C ARG A 177 24.85 7.82 -15.18
N LEU A 178 24.08 6.74 -15.32
CA LEU A 178 23.06 6.61 -16.37
C LEU A 178 21.99 7.70 -16.26
N LEU A 179 21.49 7.98 -15.05
CA LEU A 179 20.52 9.06 -14.82
C LEU A 179 21.10 10.44 -15.18
N GLY A 180 22.35 10.72 -14.79
CA GLY A 180 23.02 11.97 -15.13
C GLY A 180 23.20 12.17 -16.64
N GLU A 181 23.45 11.10 -17.39
CA GLU A 181 23.56 11.16 -18.86
C GLU A 181 22.19 11.32 -19.54
N LEU A 182 21.15 10.67 -19.02
CA LEU A 182 19.78 10.77 -19.54
C LEU A 182 19.15 12.13 -19.25
N ASP A 183 19.32 12.67 -18.04
CA ASP A 183 18.66 13.91 -17.60
C ASP A 183 19.53 15.15 -17.79
N SER A 184 20.64 15.04 -18.53
CA SER A 184 21.54 16.17 -18.76
C SER A 184 20.80 17.39 -19.32
N PRO A 185 20.85 18.55 -18.64
CA PRO A 185 20.13 19.74 -19.06
C PRO A 185 20.69 20.27 -20.38
N VAL A 186 19.80 20.62 -21.30
CA VAL A 186 20.20 21.19 -22.60
C VAL A 186 20.32 22.70 -22.44
N ASP A 187 21.51 23.18 -22.09
CA ASP A 187 21.80 24.62 -21.94
C ASP A 187 22.82 25.13 -22.97
N GLY A 188 22.39 26.07 -23.82
CA GLY A 188 23.28 26.94 -24.61
C GLY A 188 24.32 26.24 -25.50
N ALA A 189 25.57 26.71 -25.42
CA ALA A 189 26.66 26.39 -26.36
C ALA A 189 27.08 24.91 -26.43
N ASP A 190 26.61 24.08 -25.49
CA ASP A 190 26.96 22.66 -25.38
C ASP A 190 25.77 21.72 -25.72
N GLU A 191 24.66 22.25 -26.28
CA GLU A 191 23.45 21.48 -26.65
C GLU A 191 23.74 20.21 -27.48
N VAL A 192 24.65 20.31 -28.45
CA VAL A 192 25.04 19.16 -29.29
C VAL A 192 25.71 18.06 -28.46
N VAL A 193 26.58 18.43 -27.52
CA VAL A 193 27.33 17.48 -26.68
C VAL A 193 26.38 16.74 -25.75
N GLU A 194 25.44 17.44 -25.13
CA GLU A 194 24.48 16.83 -24.21
C GLU A 194 23.46 15.94 -24.94
N CYS A 195 23.04 16.33 -26.15
CA CYS A 195 22.24 15.44 -27.01
C CYS A 195 23.00 14.17 -27.40
N GLU A 196 24.30 14.28 -27.71
CA GLU A 196 25.15 13.12 -28.01
C GLU A 196 25.31 12.19 -26.79
N ARG A 197 25.50 12.74 -25.59
CA ARG A 197 25.56 11.95 -24.35
C ARG A 197 24.25 11.22 -24.07
N ARG A 198 23.12 11.93 -24.12
CA ARG A 198 21.79 11.31 -23.93
C ARG A 198 21.56 10.18 -24.92
N ARG A 199 21.89 10.40 -26.20
CA ARG A 199 21.75 9.37 -27.23
C ARG A 199 22.66 8.17 -26.96
N ALA A 200 23.91 8.39 -26.57
CA ALA A 200 24.83 7.31 -26.23
C ALA A 200 24.33 6.47 -25.04
N ALA A 201 23.74 7.10 -24.02
CA ALA A 201 23.10 6.42 -22.91
C ALA A 201 21.89 5.58 -23.38
N LEU A 202 21.04 6.13 -24.25
CA LEU A 202 19.91 5.38 -24.82
C LEU A 202 20.39 4.19 -25.68
N ASP A 203 21.42 4.35 -26.50
CA ASP A 203 22.01 3.27 -27.29
C ASP A 203 22.61 2.17 -26.38
N GLU A 204 23.18 2.56 -25.23
CA GLU A 204 23.66 1.62 -24.22
C GLU A 204 22.50 0.84 -23.58
N LEU A 205 21.45 1.55 -23.16
CA LEU A 205 20.25 0.94 -22.59
C LEU A 205 19.55 0.02 -23.58
N GLU A 206 19.41 0.42 -24.86
CA GLU A 206 18.78 -0.42 -25.89
C GLU A 206 19.54 -1.75 -26.07
N ARG A 207 20.88 -1.72 -26.07
CA ARG A 207 21.67 -2.96 -26.17
C ARG A 207 21.50 -3.88 -24.97
N GLU A 208 21.31 -3.35 -23.77
CA GLU A 208 21.20 -4.16 -22.55
C GLU A 208 19.77 -4.62 -22.29
N LEU A 209 18.80 -3.72 -22.45
CA LEU A 209 17.39 -3.90 -22.09
C LEU A 209 16.56 -4.44 -23.26
N GLY A 210 16.97 -4.18 -24.50
CA GLY A 210 16.20 -4.53 -25.70
C GLY A 210 14.79 -3.96 -25.64
N ASP A 211 13.80 -4.83 -25.78
CA ASP A 211 12.37 -4.46 -25.72
C ASP A 211 11.98 -3.80 -24.39
N ALA A 212 12.72 -4.01 -23.29
CA ALA A 212 12.43 -3.40 -21.99
C ALA A 212 12.78 -1.91 -21.91
N LEU A 213 13.30 -1.31 -23.00
CA LEU A 213 13.32 0.14 -23.14
C LEU A 213 11.91 0.71 -23.32
N ASP A 214 10.96 -0.09 -23.83
CA ASP A 214 9.55 0.30 -23.88
C ASP A 214 8.95 0.38 -22.45
N PRO A 215 8.26 1.48 -22.08
CA PRO A 215 7.69 1.64 -20.73
C PRO A 215 6.68 0.57 -20.32
N VAL A 216 5.87 0.07 -21.26
CA VAL A 216 4.87 -0.99 -21.01
C VAL A 216 5.59 -2.32 -20.76
N VAL A 217 6.64 -2.62 -21.53
CA VAL A 217 7.45 -3.83 -21.30
C VAL A 217 8.19 -3.75 -19.96
N ALA A 218 8.79 -2.61 -19.65
CA ALA A 218 9.46 -2.36 -18.37
C ALA A 218 8.50 -2.53 -17.18
N ALA A 219 7.29 -1.96 -17.27
CA ALA A 219 6.27 -2.11 -16.22
C ALA A 219 5.84 -3.57 -16.02
N GLU A 220 5.75 -4.35 -17.10
CA GLU A 220 5.42 -5.78 -16.99
C GLU A 220 6.56 -6.59 -16.37
N GLN A 221 7.82 -6.31 -16.73
CA GLN A 221 8.99 -6.92 -16.06
C GLN A 221 9.06 -6.56 -14.59
N LEU A 222 8.77 -5.30 -14.24
CA LEU A 222 8.64 -4.86 -12.84
C LEU A 222 7.56 -5.66 -12.10
N ALA A 223 6.37 -5.81 -12.69
CA ALA A 223 5.27 -6.58 -12.11
C ALA A 223 5.58 -8.08 -11.94
N ARG A 224 6.60 -8.60 -12.65
CA ARG A 224 7.11 -9.96 -12.55
C ARG A 224 8.34 -10.09 -11.65
N GLY A 225 8.95 -8.98 -11.22
CA GLY A 225 10.19 -8.97 -10.45
C GLY A 225 11.41 -9.37 -11.29
N GLU A 226 11.41 -9.04 -12.57
CA GLU A 226 12.44 -9.46 -13.54
C GLU A 226 13.53 -8.39 -13.77
N ILE A 227 13.37 -7.19 -13.18
CA ILE A 227 14.37 -6.12 -13.28
C ILE A 227 15.38 -6.24 -12.14
N ALA A 228 16.64 -6.55 -12.50
CA ALA A 228 17.72 -6.68 -11.52
C ALA A 228 19.02 -5.98 -11.93
N SER A 229 19.20 -5.66 -13.21
CA SER A 229 20.45 -5.01 -13.66
C SER A 229 20.47 -3.53 -13.26
N PRO A 230 21.66 -2.95 -12.99
CA PRO A 230 21.77 -1.52 -12.71
C PRO A 230 21.17 -0.64 -13.82
N ALA A 231 21.32 -1.03 -15.08
CA ALA A 231 20.71 -0.32 -16.21
C ALA A 231 19.18 -0.37 -16.18
N GLY A 232 18.60 -1.53 -15.87
CA GLY A 232 17.15 -1.67 -15.73
C GLY A 232 16.59 -0.89 -14.54
N LEU A 233 17.31 -0.84 -13.42
CA LEU A 233 16.93 -0.02 -12.27
C LEU A 233 17.05 1.48 -12.57
N ALA A 234 18.10 1.90 -13.28
CA ALA A 234 18.26 3.29 -13.71
C ALA A 234 17.14 3.71 -14.66
N TRP A 235 16.82 2.87 -15.65
CA TRP A 235 15.72 3.10 -16.59
C TRP A 235 14.37 3.19 -15.86
N LEU A 236 14.13 2.29 -14.91
CA LEU A 236 12.92 2.35 -14.09
C LEU A 236 12.83 3.67 -13.33
N VAL A 237 13.88 4.09 -12.61
CA VAL A 237 13.89 5.36 -11.88
C VAL A 237 13.64 6.54 -12.82
N HIS A 238 14.28 6.54 -13.99
CA HIS A 238 14.10 7.55 -15.03
C HIS A 238 12.65 7.65 -15.52
N LEU A 239 11.98 6.52 -15.76
CA LEU A 239 10.57 6.48 -16.14
C LEU A 239 9.68 7.03 -15.02
N LEU A 240 9.91 6.62 -13.78
CA LEU A 240 9.06 7.00 -12.64
C LEU A 240 9.19 8.48 -12.24
N ASP A 241 10.28 9.14 -12.64
CA ASP A 241 10.49 10.58 -12.46
C ASP A 241 9.63 11.43 -13.43
N ARG A 242 9.03 10.81 -14.44
CA ARG A 242 8.20 11.48 -15.45
C ARG A 242 6.72 11.18 -15.22
N PRO A 243 5.86 12.20 -15.00
CA PRO A 243 4.45 11.97 -14.69
C PRO A 243 3.71 11.03 -15.66
N MET A 244 3.95 11.20 -16.97
CA MET A 244 3.29 10.38 -18.01
C MET A 244 3.59 8.89 -17.87
N PHE A 245 4.86 8.53 -17.66
CA PHE A 245 5.27 7.13 -17.53
C PHE A 245 4.99 6.59 -16.14
N ARG A 246 5.19 7.40 -15.10
CA ARG A 246 4.95 7.03 -13.71
C ARG A 246 3.54 6.49 -13.49
N ASP A 247 2.54 7.21 -13.97
CA ASP A 247 1.13 6.86 -13.73
C ASP A 247 0.73 5.62 -14.53
N ALA A 248 1.23 5.49 -15.76
CA ALA A 248 1.06 4.28 -16.58
C ALA A 248 1.70 3.04 -15.94
N VAL A 249 2.96 3.13 -15.50
CA VAL A 249 3.68 2.02 -14.84
C VAL A 249 2.94 1.60 -13.56
N LEU A 250 2.52 2.58 -12.74
CA LEU A 250 1.78 2.34 -11.49
C LEU A 250 0.48 1.58 -11.75
N LEU A 251 -0.35 2.04 -12.69
CA LEU A 251 -1.62 1.41 -13.01
C LEU A 251 -1.42 0.05 -13.69
N GLN A 252 -0.38 -0.11 -14.51
CA GLN A 252 -0.07 -1.37 -15.16
C GLN A 252 0.29 -2.47 -14.16
N VAL A 253 1.17 -2.15 -13.20
CA VAL A 253 1.57 -3.05 -12.12
C VAL A 253 0.34 -3.49 -11.32
N ALA A 254 -0.57 -2.55 -11.06
CA ALA A 254 -1.77 -2.80 -10.26
C ALA A 254 -2.85 -3.59 -11.02
N PHE A 255 -3.10 -3.28 -12.30
CA PHE A 255 -4.33 -3.70 -12.98
C PHE A 255 -4.13 -4.41 -14.33
N GLY A 256 -2.93 -4.44 -14.91
CA GLY A 256 -2.67 -5.15 -16.18
C GLY A 256 -2.05 -4.28 -17.26
N ALA A 257 -1.36 -4.94 -18.21
CA ALA A 257 -0.79 -4.29 -19.39
C ALA A 257 -1.81 -3.43 -20.14
N VAL A 258 -3.04 -3.92 -20.33
CA VAL A 258 -4.12 -3.18 -21.00
C VAL A 258 -4.44 -1.84 -20.32
N ILE A 259 -4.43 -1.79 -18.98
CA ILE A 259 -4.68 -0.55 -18.24
C ILE A 259 -3.46 0.37 -18.32
N GLY A 260 -2.25 -0.20 -18.31
CA GLY A 260 -1.00 0.53 -18.51
C GLY A 260 -0.93 1.22 -19.86
N GLU A 261 -1.16 0.47 -20.94
CA GLU A 261 -1.21 0.97 -22.32
C GLU A 261 -2.25 2.09 -22.44
N LEU A 262 -3.46 1.87 -21.92
CA LEU A 262 -4.53 2.88 -21.93
C LEU A 262 -4.12 4.17 -21.19
N ALA A 263 -3.41 4.04 -20.07
CA ALA A 263 -2.91 5.18 -19.30
C ALA A 263 -1.78 5.93 -20.03
N LEU A 264 -0.91 5.20 -20.71
CA LEU A 264 0.16 5.78 -21.52
C LEU A 264 -0.41 6.53 -22.73
N ASP A 265 -1.31 5.89 -23.49
CA ASP A 265 -2.00 6.49 -24.63
C ASP A 265 -2.73 7.78 -24.22
N SER A 266 -3.48 7.74 -23.11
CA SER A 266 -4.16 8.91 -22.54
C SER A 266 -3.20 10.05 -22.21
N ALA A 267 -2.05 9.74 -21.58
CA ALA A 267 -1.05 10.74 -21.22
C ALA A 267 -0.34 11.34 -22.45
N GLU A 268 -0.07 10.52 -23.48
CA GLU A 268 0.50 10.99 -24.76
C GLU A 268 -0.47 11.93 -25.48
N ASP A 269 -1.74 11.55 -25.54
CA ASP A 269 -2.83 12.34 -26.09
C ASP A 269 -2.97 13.69 -25.37
N ALA A 270 -2.91 13.69 -24.03
CA ALA A 270 -2.94 14.92 -23.23
C ALA A 270 -1.70 15.82 -23.50
N ALA A 271 -0.52 15.22 -23.61
CA ALA A 271 0.71 15.95 -23.93
C ALA A 271 0.68 16.56 -25.34
N LEU A 272 0.15 15.83 -26.33
CA LEU A 272 -0.06 16.36 -27.68
C LEU A 272 -1.01 17.56 -27.68
N ARG A 273 -2.16 17.44 -26.98
CA ARG A 273 -3.12 18.55 -26.83
C ARG A 273 -2.51 19.76 -26.15
N ALA A 274 -1.70 19.57 -25.10
CA ALA A 274 -1.03 20.66 -24.40
C ALA A 274 0.01 21.38 -25.27
N ARG A 275 0.67 20.67 -26.20
CA ARG A 275 1.62 21.26 -27.16
C ARG A 275 0.93 22.02 -28.28
N ASP A 276 -0.21 21.50 -28.75
CA ASP A 276 -1.01 22.15 -29.81
C ASP A 276 -1.80 23.35 -29.29
N ALA A 277 -2.13 23.33 -27.99
CA ALA A 277 -2.75 24.45 -27.30
C ALA A 277 -1.72 25.52 -26.93
N ASP A 278 -1.48 26.49 -27.82
CA ASP A 278 -0.98 27.84 -27.47
C ASP A 278 -2.03 28.64 -26.65
N ALA A 279 -2.85 27.94 -25.86
CA ALA A 279 -3.99 28.47 -25.13
C ALA A 279 -3.64 28.61 -23.66
N SER A 280 -4.07 29.72 -23.05
CA SER A 280 -3.89 29.97 -21.62
C SER A 280 -4.39 28.80 -20.77
N LEU A 281 -3.70 28.48 -19.68
CA LEU A 281 -4.07 27.46 -18.67
C LEU A 281 -5.57 27.50 -18.30
N GLU A 282 -6.17 28.70 -18.26
CA GLU A 282 -7.60 28.94 -18.02
C GLU A 282 -8.56 28.37 -19.09
N GLU A 283 -8.14 28.26 -20.36
CA GLU A 283 -8.93 27.69 -21.45
C GLU A 283 -8.89 26.16 -21.43
N LEU A 284 -7.73 25.60 -21.06
CA LEU A 284 -7.50 24.17 -20.88
C LEU A 284 -8.35 23.62 -19.74
N MET A 285 -8.28 24.24 -18.56
CA MET A 285 -9.09 23.86 -17.41
C MET A 285 -10.60 24.00 -17.66
N ARG A 286 -11.02 25.02 -18.43
CA ARG A 286 -12.44 25.24 -18.73
C ARG A 286 -13.00 24.16 -19.65
N ARG A 287 -12.24 23.72 -20.65
CA ARG A 287 -12.64 22.62 -21.55
C ARG A 287 -12.62 21.27 -20.85
N GLU A 288 -11.63 21.03 -20.00
CA GLU A 288 -11.56 19.79 -19.20
C GLU A 288 -12.77 19.65 -18.26
N PHE A 289 -13.27 20.76 -17.71
CA PHE A 289 -14.53 20.79 -16.95
C PHE A 289 -15.79 20.69 -17.83
N ASP A 290 -15.81 21.31 -19.01
CA ASP A 290 -16.98 21.34 -19.91
C ASP A 290 -17.15 20.04 -20.73
N GLU A 291 -16.07 19.29 -20.98
CA GLU A 291 -16.02 18.04 -21.75
C GLU A 291 -15.79 16.80 -20.87
N ALA A 292 -15.82 16.92 -19.54
CA ALA A 292 -15.74 15.79 -18.62
C ALA A 292 -16.94 14.85 -18.77
N ASP A 293 -16.91 14.03 -19.82
CA ASP A 293 -17.74 12.86 -19.94
C ASP A 293 -17.33 11.90 -18.81
N ALA A 294 -18.27 11.61 -17.91
CA ALA A 294 -18.06 10.68 -16.81
C ALA A 294 -17.68 9.27 -17.30
N GLU A 295 -17.92 8.97 -18.58
CA GLU A 295 -17.55 7.73 -19.27
C GLU A 295 -16.20 7.79 -20.01
N SER A 296 -15.46 8.92 -19.95
CA SER A 296 -14.14 9.04 -20.58
C SER A 296 -13.09 8.11 -19.95
N VAL A 297 -12.07 7.79 -20.75
CA VAL A 297 -10.90 7.01 -20.31
C VAL A 297 -10.20 7.70 -19.15
N ASP A 298 -9.98 9.01 -19.23
CA ASP A 298 -9.28 9.79 -18.22
C ASP A 298 -10.03 9.78 -16.87
N ALA A 299 -11.36 9.90 -16.90
CA ALA A 299 -12.19 9.79 -15.71
C ALA A 299 -12.13 8.37 -15.10
N PHE A 300 -12.03 7.33 -15.93
CA PHE A 300 -11.86 5.96 -15.45
C PHE A 300 -10.49 5.72 -14.79
N LEU A 301 -9.39 6.16 -15.43
CA LEU A 301 -8.03 6.06 -14.90
C LEU A 301 -7.87 6.86 -13.60
N THR A 302 -8.46 8.05 -13.53
CA THR A 302 -8.49 8.87 -12.31
C THR A 302 -9.22 8.15 -11.17
N ARG A 303 -10.35 7.50 -11.45
CA ARG A 303 -11.06 6.70 -10.43
C ARG A 303 -10.22 5.52 -9.94
N LEU A 304 -9.44 4.87 -10.81
CA LEU A 304 -8.49 3.83 -10.37
C LEU A 304 -7.43 4.43 -9.44
N LEU A 305 -6.79 5.54 -9.80
CA LEU A 305 -5.77 6.21 -8.97
C LEU A 305 -6.32 6.64 -7.60
N LEU A 306 -7.54 7.17 -7.55
CA LEU A 306 -8.18 7.65 -6.34
C LEU A 306 -8.82 6.55 -5.48
N GLY A 307 -8.79 5.29 -5.91
CA GLY A 307 -9.46 4.23 -5.17
C GLY A 307 -10.97 4.22 -5.29
N GLN A 308 -11.54 4.84 -6.32
CA GLN A 308 -12.99 4.96 -6.55
C GLN A 308 -13.48 3.96 -7.59
N ALA A 309 -12.86 2.79 -7.61
CA ALA A 309 -13.19 1.70 -8.52
C ALA A 309 -13.29 0.38 -7.76
N ALA A 310 -14.26 -0.45 -8.16
CA ALA A 310 -14.42 -1.79 -7.60
C ALA A 310 -13.38 -2.80 -8.11
N ALA A 311 -12.69 -2.50 -9.22
CA ALA A 311 -11.65 -3.37 -9.76
C ALA A 311 -10.52 -3.55 -8.74
N ARG A 312 -10.22 -4.80 -8.38
CA ARG A 312 -9.17 -5.10 -7.39
C ARG A 312 -7.79 -5.14 -8.07
N PRO A 313 -6.78 -4.50 -7.47
CA PRO A 313 -5.42 -4.65 -7.94
C PRO A 313 -4.87 -6.06 -7.69
N GLU A 314 -3.98 -6.51 -8.57
CA GLU A 314 -3.33 -7.81 -8.51
C GLU A 314 -2.21 -7.86 -7.47
N ARG A 315 -2.55 -8.33 -6.26
CA ARG A 315 -1.63 -8.35 -5.11
C ARG A 315 -0.21 -8.86 -5.43
N ARG A 316 -0.09 -10.01 -6.12
CA ARG A 316 1.23 -10.62 -6.41
C ARG A 316 2.10 -9.76 -7.33
N ARG A 317 1.49 -9.02 -8.26
CA ARG A 317 2.21 -8.11 -9.16
C ARG A 317 2.74 -6.92 -8.38
N ILE A 318 1.91 -6.38 -7.49
CA ILE A 318 2.32 -5.31 -6.58
C ILE A 318 3.45 -5.75 -5.64
N GLU A 319 3.33 -6.90 -5.00
CA GLU A 319 4.34 -7.38 -4.03
C GLU A 319 5.72 -7.51 -4.67
N ARG A 320 5.82 -8.12 -5.86
CA ARG A 320 7.08 -8.23 -6.62
C ARG A 320 7.63 -6.87 -7.08
N ALA A 321 6.74 -5.98 -7.50
CA ALA A 321 7.14 -4.63 -7.90
C ALA A 321 7.73 -3.85 -6.72
N LEU A 322 7.14 -3.96 -5.52
CA LEU A 322 7.66 -3.31 -4.31
C LEU A 322 9.07 -3.78 -3.94
N GLU A 323 9.37 -5.08 -4.08
CA GLU A 323 10.72 -5.62 -3.87
C GLU A 323 11.75 -4.94 -4.78
N THR A 324 11.42 -4.78 -6.07
CA THR A 324 12.31 -4.13 -7.04
C THR A 324 12.41 -2.62 -6.81
N LEU A 325 11.28 -1.94 -6.55
CA LEU A 325 11.21 -0.50 -6.33
C LEU A 325 12.06 -0.07 -5.14
N THR A 326 11.99 -0.82 -4.03
CA THR A 326 12.79 -0.50 -2.83
C THR A 326 14.29 -0.54 -3.11
N VAL A 327 14.76 -1.53 -3.89
CA VAL A 327 16.16 -1.62 -4.33
C VAL A 327 16.52 -0.47 -5.27
N ALA A 328 15.69 -0.19 -6.28
CA ALA A 328 15.91 0.90 -7.23
C ALA A 328 16.02 2.26 -6.52
N THR A 329 15.06 2.56 -5.63
CA THR A 329 15.03 3.80 -4.85
C THR A 329 16.22 3.92 -3.91
N ALA A 330 16.59 2.85 -3.19
CA ALA A 330 17.72 2.86 -2.27
C ALA A 330 19.02 3.25 -2.98
N ASN A 331 19.21 2.72 -4.19
CA ASN A 331 20.43 2.94 -4.96
C ASN A 331 20.41 4.22 -5.80
N ALA A 332 19.25 4.85 -6.03
CA ALA A 332 19.14 6.09 -6.80
C ALA A 332 19.68 7.33 -6.03
N PRO A 333 20.19 8.35 -6.76
CA PRO A 333 20.45 9.67 -6.18
C PRO A 333 19.18 10.28 -5.57
N VAL A 334 19.31 11.02 -4.47
CA VAL A 334 18.17 11.58 -3.73
C VAL A 334 17.24 12.41 -4.64
N SER A 335 17.79 13.17 -5.58
CA SER A 335 17.04 14.01 -6.53
C SER A 335 16.09 13.23 -7.45
N HIS A 336 16.26 11.92 -7.62
CA HIS A 336 15.41 11.08 -8.48
C HIS A 336 14.54 10.09 -7.70
N ARG A 337 14.53 10.15 -6.35
CA ARG A 337 13.80 9.17 -5.53
C ARG A 337 12.30 9.41 -5.48
N ALA A 338 11.86 10.65 -5.66
CA ALA A 338 10.49 11.08 -5.37
C ALA A 338 9.44 10.28 -6.16
N GLY A 339 9.65 10.09 -7.47
CA GLY A 339 8.75 9.32 -8.33
C GLY A 339 8.62 7.85 -7.90
N ALA A 340 9.75 7.18 -7.65
CA ALA A 340 9.76 5.78 -7.23
C ALA A 340 9.14 5.57 -5.84
N LEU A 341 9.41 6.47 -4.89
CA LEU A 341 8.79 6.47 -3.55
C LEU A 341 7.28 6.71 -3.62
N CYS A 342 6.84 7.63 -4.47
CA CYS A 342 5.42 7.92 -4.72
C CYS A 342 4.67 6.66 -5.21
N VAL A 343 5.26 5.94 -6.18
CA VAL A 343 4.69 4.71 -6.71
C VAL A 343 4.65 3.62 -5.64
N ALA A 344 5.76 3.41 -4.92
CA ALA A 344 5.83 2.44 -3.83
C ALA A 344 4.80 2.73 -2.73
N ALA A 345 4.56 4.01 -2.42
CA ALA A 345 3.56 4.44 -1.46
C ALA A 345 2.14 4.10 -1.92
N TRP A 346 1.79 4.45 -3.16
CA TRP A 346 0.47 4.16 -3.71
C TRP A 346 0.19 2.65 -3.76
N LEU A 347 1.18 1.87 -4.21
CA LEU A 347 1.12 0.41 -4.25
C LEU A 347 0.96 -0.20 -2.84
N SER A 348 1.65 0.34 -1.85
CA SER A 348 1.48 -0.05 -0.45
C SER A 348 0.07 0.25 0.06
N TRP A 349 -0.46 1.44 -0.24
CA TRP A 349 -1.83 1.82 0.10
C TRP A 349 -2.87 0.92 -0.59
N ALA A 350 -2.66 0.58 -1.86
CA ALA A 350 -3.53 -0.31 -2.63
C ALA A 350 -3.61 -1.73 -2.01
N LEU A 351 -2.55 -2.18 -1.33
CA LEU A 351 -2.52 -3.43 -0.54
C LEU A 351 -3.11 -3.30 0.88
N GLY A 352 -3.57 -2.12 1.28
CA GLY A 352 -4.07 -1.83 2.63
C GLY A 352 -2.96 -1.53 3.65
N ARG A 353 -1.73 -1.25 3.21
CA ARG A 353 -0.58 -0.93 4.09
C ARG A 353 -0.46 0.58 4.30
N GLY A 354 -1.52 1.22 4.80
CA GLY A 354 -1.63 2.68 4.90
C GLY A 354 -0.49 3.37 5.66
N SER A 355 -0.03 2.80 6.78
CA SER A 355 1.10 3.36 7.53
C SER A 355 2.43 3.29 6.77
N ALA A 356 2.67 2.22 6.01
CA ALA A 356 3.85 2.12 5.16
C ALA A 356 3.78 3.11 3.99
N ALA A 357 2.58 3.27 3.40
CA ALA A 357 2.34 4.26 2.37
C ALA A 357 2.61 5.69 2.85
N GLY A 358 2.14 6.05 4.06
CA GLY A 358 2.42 7.36 4.68
C GLY A 358 3.92 7.62 4.84
N ALA A 359 4.65 6.66 5.43
CA ALA A 359 6.10 6.78 5.60
C ALA A 359 6.87 6.90 4.27
N LEU A 360 6.44 6.19 3.22
CA LEU A 360 7.03 6.30 1.88
C LEU A 360 6.76 7.67 1.23
N ILE A 361 5.58 8.26 1.44
CA ILE A 361 5.26 9.62 0.97
C ILE A 361 6.10 10.67 1.71
N GLU A 362 6.32 10.52 3.02
CA GLU A 362 7.21 11.40 3.78
C GLU A 362 8.62 11.39 3.18
N LEU A 363 9.20 10.21 2.93
CA LEU A 363 10.49 10.08 2.26
C LEU A 363 10.49 10.70 0.85
N ALA A 364 9.38 10.59 0.11
CA ALA A 364 9.25 11.18 -1.22
C ALA A 364 9.32 12.71 -1.15
N LEU A 365 8.60 13.31 -0.20
CA LEU A 365 8.56 14.75 0.02
C LEU A 365 9.83 15.31 0.67
N GLU A 366 10.56 14.50 1.42
CA GLU A 366 11.92 14.83 1.88
C GLU A 366 12.91 14.89 0.72
N SER A 367 12.71 14.04 -0.29
CA SER A 367 13.55 14.00 -1.50
C SER A 367 13.23 15.15 -2.46
N ASP A 368 11.94 15.43 -2.66
CA ASP A 368 11.43 16.56 -3.43
C ASP A 368 10.10 17.06 -2.83
N ALA A 369 10.15 18.21 -2.16
CA ALA A 369 8.99 18.81 -1.52
C ALA A 369 7.91 19.28 -2.51
N GLU A 370 8.29 19.56 -3.76
CA GLU A 370 7.40 20.05 -4.82
C GLU A 370 6.81 18.91 -5.67
N HIS A 371 7.13 17.64 -5.36
CA HIS A 371 6.60 16.50 -6.11
C HIS A 371 5.06 16.40 -5.98
N GLY A 372 4.36 16.90 -6.99
CA GLY A 372 2.91 17.16 -6.94
C GLY A 372 2.05 15.94 -6.61
N MET A 373 2.35 14.78 -7.21
CA MET A 373 1.58 13.55 -6.93
C MET A 373 1.76 13.08 -5.48
N SER A 374 2.97 13.24 -4.91
CA SER A 374 3.19 12.90 -3.49
C SER A 374 2.38 13.80 -2.55
N GLN A 375 2.24 15.09 -2.88
CA GLN A 375 1.39 16.01 -2.10
C GLN A 375 -0.10 15.66 -2.20
N VAL A 376 -0.55 15.18 -3.36
CA VAL A 376 -1.93 14.69 -3.54
C VAL A 376 -2.17 13.43 -2.72
N LEU A 377 -1.27 12.45 -2.81
CA LEU A 377 -1.36 11.20 -2.05
C LEU A 377 -1.24 11.42 -0.54
N ALA A 378 -0.41 12.37 -0.08
CA ALA A 378 -0.36 12.75 1.32
C ALA A 378 -1.73 13.19 1.86
N ARG A 379 -2.47 14.00 1.09
CA ARG A 379 -3.82 14.44 1.44
C ARG A 379 -4.83 13.30 1.40
N LEU A 380 -4.76 12.44 0.38
CA LEU A 380 -5.64 11.27 0.24
C LEU A 380 -5.47 10.28 1.39
N PHE A 381 -4.22 9.97 1.76
CA PHE A 381 -3.94 9.06 2.87
C PHE A 381 -4.28 9.69 4.22
N GLY A 382 -3.96 10.98 4.38
CA GLY A 382 -4.25 11.74 5.59
C GLY A 382 -5.75 11.91 5.88
N SER A 383 -6.63 11.82 4.88
CA SER A 383 -8.08 11.84 5.10
C SER A 383 -8.65 10.52 5.62
N GLY A 384 -7.82 9.45 5.71
CA GLY A 384 -8.27 8.11 6.10
C GLY A 384 -9.12 7.41 5.04
N THR A 385 -9.10 7.90 3.80
CA THR A 385 -9.87 7.29 2.71
C THR A 385 -9.30 5.92 2.37
N LEU A 386 -10.15 4.91 2.44
CA LEU A 386 -9.85 3.55 1.99
C LEU A 386 -10.35 3.36 0.57
N PRO A 387 -9.58 2.65 -0.29
CA PRO A 387 -10.02 2.39 -1.65
C PRO A 387 -11.26 1.49 -1.67
N GLU A 388 -12.16 1.72 -2.61
CA GLU A 388 -13.40 1.00 -2.80
C GLU A 388 -13.17 -0.51 -3.00
N TRP A 389 -12.11 -0.88 -3.72
CA TRP A 389 -11.74 -2.28 -3.90
C TRP A 389 -11.37 -3.02 -2.61
N ALA A 390 -11.10 -2.31 -1.51
CA ALA A 390 -10.91 -2.94 -0.20
C ALA A 390 -12.19 -3.57 0.34
N PHE A 391 -13.36 -3.11 -0.12
CA PHE A 391 -14.68 -3.62 0.26
C PHE A 391 -15.20 -4.69 -0.71
N GLN A 392 -14.41 -5.01 -1.75
CA GLN A 392 -14.81 -5.97 -2.77
C GLN A 392 -14.29 -7.37 -2.43
N PRO A 393 -15.12 -8.42 -2.60
CA PRO A 393 -14.70 -9.80 -2.34
C PRO A 393 -13.52 -10.18 -3.25
N PRO A 394 -12.62 -11.09 -2.81
CA PRO A 394 -11.54 -11.59 -3.67
C PRO A 394 -12.12 -12.22 -4.94
N ALA A 395 -11.43 -12.09 -6.08
CA ALA A 395 -11.85 -12.67 -7.36
C ALA A 395 -12.15 -14.19 -7.24
N ASP A 396 -11.39 -14.88 -6.38
CA ASP A 396 -11.57 -16.30 -6.07
C ASP A 396 -12.92 -16.64 -5.41
N ALA A 397 -13.51 -15.71 -4.66
CA ALA A 397 -14.84 -15.89 -4.06
C ALA A 397 -15.98 -15.51 -5.03
N ALA A 398 -15.68 -14.79 -6.10
CA ALA A 398 -16.66 -14.37 -7.10
C ALA A 398 -16.91 -15.46 -8.17
N TRP A 399 -15.91 -16.30 -8.51
CA TRP A 399 -16.10 -17.40 -9.46
C TRP A 399 -16.86 -18.58 -8.87
N GLU A 400 -16.60 -18.96 -7.61
CA GLU A 400 -17.31 -20.04 -6.91
C GLU A 400 -18.83 -19.79 -6.87
N ARG A 401 -19.24 -18.52 -6.85
CA ARG A 401 -20.63 -18.08 -6.91
C ARG A 401 -21.28 -18.20 -8.29
N ARG A 402 -20.50 -18.08 -9.38
CA ARG A 402 -21.04 -18.20 -10.75
C ARG A 402 -21.15 -19.65 -11.23
N THR A 403 -20.33 -20.54 -10.69
CA THR A 403 -20.30 -21.96 -11.06
C THR A 403 -21.02 -22.87 -10.07
N GLY A 404 -21.65 -22.32 -9.02
CA GLY A 404 -22.49 -23.04 -8.06
C GLY A 404 -23.87 -23.41 -8.60
N GLN A 405 -23.92 -24.06 -9.77
CA GLN A 405 -25.05 -24.86 -10.26
C GLN A 405 -24.62 -26.32 -10.39
#